data_AF-A0A378VYF3-F1
#
_entry.id   AF-A0A378VYF3-F1
#
_cell.length_a   1.000
_cell.length_b   1.000
_cell.length_c   1.000
_cell.angle_alpha   90.00
_cell.angle_beta   90.00
_cell.angle_gamma   90.00
#
_symmetry.space_group_name_H-M   'P 1'
#
loop_
_entity.id
_entity.type
_entity.pdbx_description
1 polymer ?
#
loop_
_entity_poly.entity_id
_entity_poly.type
_entity_poly.pdbx_seq_one_letter_code
_entity_poly.pdbx_strand_id
1 'polypeptide(L)' 'MNWLGKSYARLLRNLPPETLISEDKTHNAKPENAGSQNLLIRGDNLEVLKHLKTPTQTA' A
#
# COMPACT_ATOMS: atom_id res chain seq x y z
N MET A 1 -19.94 14.06 -12.73
CA MET A 1 -20.66 12.78 -12.50
C MET A 1 -20.96 12.58 -11.01
N ASN A 2 -22.23 12.30 -10.70
CA ASN A 2 -22.71 11.88 -9.38
C ASN A 2 -23.20 10.44 -9.48
N TRP A 3 -22.75 9.58 -8.57
CA TRP A 3 -23.12 8.17 -8.48
C TRP A 3 -23.23 7.78 -7.00
N LEU A 4 -24.07 6.79 -6.72
CA LEU A 4 -24.34 6.32 -5.36
C LEU A 4 -23.10 5.61 -4.80
N GLY A 5 -22.52 6.12 -3.72
CA GLY A 5 -21.27 5.58 -3.12
C GLY A 5 -20.04 6.47 -3.32
N LYS A 6 -20.15 7.57 -4.07
CA LYS A 6 -19.05 8.53 -4.30
C LYS A 6 -18.52 9.18 -3.01
N SER A 7 -19.36 9.43 -2.01
CA SER A 7 -18.93 9.94 -0.70
C SER A 7 -18.17 8.89 0.08
N TYR A 8 -18.65 7.64 0.07
CA TYR A 8 -18.01 6.52 0.76
C TYR A 8 -16.63 6.18 0.18
N ALA A 9 -16.49 6.16 -1.15
CA ALA A 9 -15.19 5.97 -1.80
C ALA A 9 -14.17 7.07 -1.43
N ARG A 10 -14.63 8.32 -1.28
CA ARG A 10 -13.79 9.43 -0.80
C ARG A 10 -13.37 9.26 0.65
N LEU A 11 -14.28 8.77 1.51
CA LEU A 11 -13.98 8.46 2.90
C LEU A 11 -12.93 7.35 2.98
N LEU A 12 -13.14 6.21 2.32
CA LEU A 12 -12.21 5.06 2.34
C LEU A 12 -10.79 5.43 1.92
N ARG A 13 -10.66 6.32 0.93
CA ARG A 13 -9.36 6.84 0.48
C ARG A 13 -8.64 7.67 1.55
N ASN A 14 -9.38 8.39 2.40
CA ASN A 14 -8.83 9.32 3.38
C ASN A 14 -8.62 8.66 4.76
N LEU A 15 -9.20 7.50 5.00
CA LEU A 15 -8.95 6.74 6.22
C LEU A 15 -7.48 6.30 6.29
N PRO A 16 -6.86 6.33 7.48
CA PRO A 16 -5.52 5.79 7.67
C PRO A 16 -5.49 4.29 7.31
N PRO A 17 -4.31 3.73 7.00
CA PRO A 17 -4.18 2.29 6.86
C PRO A 17 -4.42 1.59 8.21
N GLU A 18 -5.08 0.44 8.17
CA GLU A 18 -5.38 -0.37 9.36
C GLU A 18 -4.39 -1.52 9.55
N THR A 19 -3.52 -1.73 8.56
CA THR A 19 -2.61 -2.87 8.45
C THR A 19 -1.15 -2.46 8.63
N LEU A 20 -0.22 -3.42 8.75
CA LEU A 20 1.22 -3.19 8.77
C LEU A 20 1.90 -3.93 7.61
N ILE A 21 3.00 -3.38 7.08
CA ILE A 21 3.82 -4.05 6.07
C ILE A 21 4.96 -4.80 6.75
N SER A 22 5.17 -6.06 6.35
CA SER A 22 6.31 -6.88 6.74
C SER A 22 6.95 -7.51 5.52
N GLU A 23 8.27 -7.66 5.57
CA GLU A 23 9.05 -8.34 4.54
C GLU A 23 9.00 -9.87 4.70
N ASP A 24 9.09 -10.57 3.57
CA ASP A 24 9.39 -12.01 3.56
C ASP A 24 10.91 -12.20 3.48
N LYS A 25 11.54 -12.33 4.65
CA LYS A 25 12.99 -12.52 4.76
C LYS A 25 13.49 -13.76 4.03
N THR A 26 12.70 -14.83 4.00
CA THR A 26 13.11 -16.09 3.36
C THR A 26 13.18 -15.94 1.85
N HIS A 27 12.23 -15.23 1.26
CA HIS A 27 12.22 -14.96 -0.17
C HIS A 27 13.24 -13.90 -0.58
N ASN A 28 13.37 -12.83 0.22
CA ASN A 28 14.25 -11.70 -0.07
C ASN A 28 15.74 -12.04 0.12
N ALA A 29 16.07 -13.01 1.00
CA ALA A 29 17.44 -13.46 1.21
C ALA A 29 18.00 -14.35 0.09
N LYS A 30 17.18 -14.74 -0.90
CA LYS A 30 17.67 -15.51 -2.05
C LYS A 30 18.64 -14.66 -2.89
N PRO A 31 19.72 -15.24 -3.42
CA PRO A 31 20.76 -14.49 -4.14
C PRO A 31 20.20 -13.77 -5.38
N GLU A 32 19.19 -14.31 -6.04
CA GLU A 32 18.50 -13.67 -7.17
C GLU A 32 17.68 -12.43 -6.77
N ASN A 33 17.26 -12.33 -5.51
CA ASN A 33 16.35 -11.30 -5.01
C ASN A 33 17.06 -10.23 -4.17
N ALA A 34 18.22 -10.54 -3.60
CA ALA A 34 18.94 -9.67 -2.66
C ALA A 34 19.28 -8.28 -3.21
N GLY A 35 19.45 -8.14 -4.54
CA GLY A 35 19.70 -6.87 -5.22
C GLY A 35 18.57 -6.41 -6.15
N SER A 36 17.42 -7.09 -6.13
CA SER A 36 16.31 -6.79 -7.03
C SER A 36 15.70 -5.42 -6.73
N GLN A 37 15.38 -4.65 -7.77
CA GLN A 37 14.61 -3.40 -7.67
C GLN A 37 13.11 -3.61 -7.87
N ASN A 38 12.68 -4.85 -8.14
CA ASN A 38 11.27 -5.18 -8.34
C ASN A 38 10.62 -5.57 -7.02
N LEU A 39 9.47 -4.98 -6.71
CA LEU A 39 8.72 -5.23 -5.47
C LEU A 39 7.42 -5.98 -5.77
N LEU A 40 7.16 -7.03 -5.00
CA LEU A 40 5.87 -7.70 -4.95
C LEU A 40 5.29 -7.54 -3.55
N ILE A 41 4.10 -6.95 -3.45
CA ILE A 41 3.38 -6.77 -2.19
C ILE A 41 2.08 -7.56 -2.28
N ARG A 42 1.82 -8.44 -1.31
CA ARG A 42 0.58 -9.23 -1.23
C ARG A 42 -0.38 -8.61 -0.23
N GLY A 43 -1.65 -8.48 -0.60
CA GLY A 43 -2.71 -7.95 0.27
C GLY A 43 -3.80 -7.23 -0.52
N ASP A 44 -4.66 -6.51 0.21
CA ASP A 44 -5.62 -5.57 -0.39
C ASP A 44 -4.86 -4.43 -1.06
N ASN A 45 -5.16 -4.17 -2.33
CA ASN A 45 -4.47 -3.17 -3.12
C ASN A 45 -4.69 -1.74 -2.59
N LEU A 46 -5.85 -1.41 -2.03
CA LEU A 46 -6.16 -0.09 -1.52
C LEU A 46 -5.34 0.21 -0.27
N GLU A 47 -5.22 -0.77 0.64
CA GLU A 47 -4.39 -0.65 1.84
C GLU A 47 -2.90 -0.53 1.47
N VAL A 48 -2.41 -1.38 0.56
CA VAL A 48 -1.03 -1.30 0.07
C VAL A 48 -0.74 0.08 -0.53
N LEU A 49 -1.65 0.60 -1.36
CA LEU A 49 -1.49 1.93 -1.95
C LEU A 49 -1.51 3.06 -0.90
N LYS A 50 -2.27 2.93 0.20
CA LYS A 50 -2.23 3.89 1.31
C LYS A 50 -0.88 3.89 2.00
N HIS A 51 -0.27 2.71 2.23
CA HIS A 51 1.05 2.58 2.83
C HIS A 51 2.18 3.11 1.94
N LEU A 52 2.11 2.87 0.64
CA LEU A 52 3.10 3.36 -0.33
C LEU A 52 3.01 4.87 -0.54
N LYS A 53 1.87 5.47 -0.22
CA LYS A 53 1.70 6.90 -0.28
C LYS A 53 2.55 7.52 0.83
N THR A 54 3.67 8.12 0.45
CA THR A 54 4.50 8.91 1.36
C THR A 54 3.60 9.97 2.01
N PRO A 55 3.65 10.18 3.34
CA PRO A 55 3.00 11.34 3.94
C PRO A 55 3.76 12.59 3.49
N THR A 56 3.42 13.09 2.30
CA THR A 56 3.81 14.42 1.86
C THR A 56 3.10 15.41 2.76
N GLN A 57 3.85 15.88 3.76
CA GLN A 57 3.71 17.14 4.50
C GLN A 57 2.29 17.72 4.55
N THR A 58 1.65 17.53 5.71
CA THR A 58 0.94 18.64 6.33
C THR A 58 1.86 19.85 6.37
N ALA A 59 1.60 20.82 5.50
CA ALA A 59 1.94 22.22 5.68
C ALA A 59 0.62 22.98 5.89
#